data_AF-A0A2V6RAY1-F1
#
_entry.id   AF-A0A2V6RAY1-F1
#
_cell.length_a   1.000
_cell.length_b   1.000
_cell.length_c   1.000
_cell.angle_alpha   90.00
_cell.angle_beta   90.00
_cell.angle_gamma   90.00
#
_symmetry.space_group_name_H-M   'P 1'
#
loop_
_entity.id
_entity.type
_entity.pdbx_description
1 polymer ?
#
loop_
_entity_poly.entity_id
_entity_poly.type
_entity_poly.pdbx_seq_one_letter_code
_entity_poly.pdbx_strand_id
1 'polypeptide(L)'
;MDSVPTAPERQHVGVATVLAALALGAFVVFVFWVHHGATRVEQVDEPERALAAVVGRTLDLDEGVDRAPAWERRLYTALLGARADDLAQAIGWYEELEAFSPDPTVDLHLAILEGEAGRLARLRRRVAEWQRRDGDFPVMAGWLAVAYLGVPPHGDPGLEAEVASALAPGWFRDRLTLVLARRSGDGALAKATDAALAARGERLLGRLRAFAVAQAAVVAVGALAALGLARRRGDRARPGAAVFPPPWSGREGVVVLVRGGALGAVLMTGFFLAPTGNVALRLALAAAANLAFLPAILLAHRRLLRPAGLGVREGFGLAAPGRDLGSLAAVLLAVLALGQAGQWGIDTVARTLDLSSHWTEWFEPDLAWGGRAVVAVTLVDVVVVTPLFEELLFRGLLFATLRRGLGAPGAVVLSAAIFALAHGYGVLGFASVFWSACLWAWAYEKTGSLWPCIASHAVDNLAASLSVLLVLRG
;
A
#
# COMPACT_ATOMS: atom_id res chain seq x y z
N MET A 1 16.53 29.73 56.47
CA MET A 1 17.10 30.11 55.16
C MET A 1 16.52 29.16 54.15
N ASP A 2 15.42 29.58 53.54
CA ASP A 2 14.70 28.82 52.53
C ASP A 2 15.53 28.79 51.25
N SER A 3 15.91 27.60 50.81
CA SER A 3 16.63 27.42 49.55
C SER A 3 15.69 27.75 48.39
N VAL A 4 15.91 28.93 47.81
CA VAL A 4 15.32 29.36 46.53
C VAL A 4 15.54 28.26 45.48
N PRO A 5 14.50 27.80 44.76
CA PRO A 5 14.68 26.90 43.64
C PRO A 5 15.51 27.60 42.57
N THR A 6 16.69 27.06 42.27
CA THR A 6 17.52 27.51 41.16
C THR A 6 16.71 27.45 39.86
N ALA A 7 16.64 28.58 39.14
CA ALA A 7 15.98 28.66 37.84
C ALA A 7 16.47 27.53 36.91
N PRO A 8 15.60 26.93 36.07
CA PRO A 8 16.00 25.87 35.17
C PRO A 8 17.09 26.41 34.24
N GLU A 9 18.29 25.89 34.41
CA GLU A 9 19.46 26.20 33.59
C GLU A 9 19.05 25.97 32.13
N ARG A 10 19.07 27.03 31.30
CA ARG A 10 18.83 26.94 29.86
C ARG A 10 19.99 26.16 29.25
N GLN A 11 19.96 24.85 29.34
CA GLN A 11 20.96 23.99 28.75
C GLN A 11 20.93 24.17 27.24
N HIS A 12 22.01 24.68 26.65
CA HIS A 12 22.12 24.91 25.23
C HIS A 12 21.91 23.61 24.43
N VAL A 13 21.13 23.68 23.34
CA VAL A 13 21.08 22.61 22.35
C VAL A 13 22.45 22.60 21.68
N GLY A 14 23.26 21.56 21.93
CA GLY A 14 24.63 21.50 21.42
C GLY A 14 24.67 21.61 19.89
N VAL A 15 25.71 22.25 19.35
CA VAL A 15 25.91 22.52 17.90
C VAL A 15 25.66 21.27 17.03
N ALA A 16 26.12 20.11 17.48
CA ALA A 16 25.89 18.84 16.78
C ALA A 16 24.41 18.48 16.59
N THR A 17 23.52 18.81 17.55
CA THR A 17 22.08 18.58 17.40
C THR A 17 21.47 19.55 16.40
N VAL A 18 21.93 20.80 16.37
CA VAL A 18 21.46 21.79 15.38
C VAL A 18 21.86 21.36 13.98
N LEU A 19 23.11 20.96 13.77
CA LEU A 19 23.58 20.42 12.48
C LEU A 19 22.80 19.16 12.07
N ALA A 20 22.54 18.24 13.01
CA ALA A 20 21.71 17.08 12.74
C ALA A 20 20.27 17.45 12.36
N ALA A 21 19.67 18.44 13.03
CA ALA A 21 18.33 18.92 12.71
C ALA A 21 18.27 19.53 11.30
N LEU A 22 19.28 20.32 10.93
CA LEU A 22 19.40 20.90 9.59
C LEU A 22 19.57 19.82 8.53
N ALA A 23 20.43 18.83 8.76
CA ALA A 23 20.65 17.71 7.83
C ALA A 23 19.38 16.86 7.66
N LEU A 24 18.71 16.50 8.75
CA LEU A 24 17.45 15.77 8.71
C LEU A 24 16.35 16.58 8.02
N GLY A 25 16.24 17.88 8.33
CA GLY A 25 15.27 18.78 7.69
C GLY A 25 15.51 18.91 6.19
N ALA A 26 16.77 19.08 5.77
CA ALA A 26 17.14 19.12 4.36
C ALA A 26 16.80 17.81 3.65
N PHE A 27 17.04 16.66 4.28
CA PHE A 27 16.68 15.36 3.74
C PHE A 27 15.16 15.19 3.61
N VAL A 28 14.37 15.59 4.61
CA VAL A 28 12.90 15.54 4.54
C VAL A 28 12.38 16.42 3.41
N VAL A 29 12.92 17.63 3.24
CA VAL A 29 12.56 18.52 2.12
C VAL A 29 12.96 17.91 0.78
N PHE A 30 14.13 17.29 0.69
CA PHE A 30 14.57 16.59 -0.52
C PHE A 30 13.66 15.43 -0.87
N VAL A 31 13.34 14.54 0.08
CA VAL A 31 12.41 13.40 -0.13
C VAL A 31 11.03 13.90 -0.54
N PHE A 32 10.52 14.95 0.12
CA PHE A 32 9.26 15.58 -0.24
C PHE A 32 9.28 16.11 -1.67
N TRP A 33 10.34 16.81 -2.07
CA TRP A 33 10.52 17.31 -3.43
C TRP A 33 10.61 16.18 -4.46
N VAL A 34 11.32 15.08 -4.17
CA VAL A 34 11.37 13.91 -5.07
C VAL A 34 9.97 13.27 -5.24
N HIS A 35 9.22 13.11 -4.14
CA HIS A 35 7.89 12.49 -4.18
C HIS A 35 6.83 13.36 -4.86
N HIS A 36 6.99 14.68 -4.89
CA HIS A 36 6.01 15.62 -5.45
C HIS A 36 6.47 16.29 -6.75
N GLY A 37 7.73 16.11 -7.14
CA GLY A 37 8.36 16.78 -8.29
C GLY A 37 8.24 16.02 -9.60
N ALA A 38 8.07 14.70 -9.56
CA ALA A 38 7.79 13.82 -10.70
C ALA A 38 6.35 13.31 -10.61
N THR A 39 5.72 13.01 -11.75
CA THR A 39 4.40 12.32 -11.71
C THR A 39 4.58 10.92 -11.12
N ARG A 40 3.56 10.39 -10.45
CA ARG A 40 3.67 9.09 -9.76
C ARG A 40 3.98 7.95 -10.73
N VAL A 41 3.51 8.08 -11.97
CA VAL A 41 3.70 7.11 -13.04
C VAL A 41 5.16 7.09 -13.53
N GLU A 42 5.86 8.22 -13.55
CA GLU A 42 7.29 8.31 -13.94
C GLU A 42 8.23 7.53 -13.00
N GLN A 43 7.77 7.20 -11.79
CA GLN A 43 8.56 6.49 -10.78
C GLN A 43 8.45 4.96 -10.90
N VAL A 44 7.57 4.46 -11.77
CA VAL A 44 7.36 3.01 -11.95
C VAL A 44 8.21 2.49 -13.10
N ASP A 45 8.93 1.39 -12.87
CA ASP A 45 9.61 0.65 -13.93
C ASP A 45 8.57 -0.03 -14.86
N GLU A 46 8.64 0.22 -16.18
CA GLU A 46 7.67 -0.30 -17.19
C GLU A 46 6.19 0.05 -16.86
N PRO A 47 5.83 1.35 -16.76
CA PRO A 47 4.49 1.76 -16.32
C PRO A 47 3.38 1.28 -17.26
N GLU A 48 3.65 1.13 -18.56
CA GLU A 48 2.71 0.63 -19.56
C GLU A 48 2.28 -0.81 -19.25
N ARG A 49 3.26 -1.65 -18.94
CA ARG A 49 3.04 -3.05 -18.58
C ARG A 49 2.35 -3.17 -17.23
N ALA A 50 2.78 -2.37 -16.26
CA ALA A 50 2.23 -2.38 -14.91
C ALA A 50 0.75 -2.00 -14.92
N LEU A 51 0.40 -0.89 -15.59
CA LEU A 51 -0.98 -0.43 -15.67
C LEU A 51 -1.86 -1.40 -16.46
N ALA A 52 -1.35 -1.99 -17.55
CA ALA A 52 -2.06 -3.02 -18.30
C ALA A 52 -2.37 -4.26 -17.46
N ALA A 53 -1.43 -4.69 -16.61
CA ALA A 53 -1.63 -5.80 -15.69
C ALA A 53 -2.65 -5.45 -14.59
N VAL A 54 -2.54 -4.27 -13.98
CA VAL A 54 -3.47 -3.80 -12.96
C VAL A 54 -4.90 -3.73 -13.50
N VAL A 55 -5.11 -2.94 -14.56
CA VAL A 55 -6.44 -2.73 -15.13
C VAL A 55 -7.00 -4.03 -15.71
N GLY A 56 -6.17 -4.80 -16.43
CA GLY A 56 -6.63 -6.05 -17.02
C GLY A 56 -7.12 -7.07 -15.98
N ARG A 57 -6.43 -7.18 -14.83
CA ARG A 57 -6.81 -8.12 -13.77
C ARG A 57 -8.02 -7.63 -12.96
N THR A 58 -8.16 -6.32 -12.75
CA THR A 58 -9.37 -5.73 -12.17
C THR A 58 -10.59 -6.03 -13.05
N LEU A 59 -10.48 -5.80 -14.36
CA LEU A 59 -11.59 -6.05 -15.28
C LEU A 59 -11.87 -7.54 -15.50
N ASP A 60 -10.86 -8.41 -15.41
CA ASP A 60 -11.09 -9.86 -15.35
C ASP A 60 -11.87 -10.26 -14.10
N LEU A 61 -11.58 -9.65 -12.94
CA LEU A 61 -12.34 -9.87 -11.72
C LEU A 61 -13.79 -9.42 -11.89
N ASP A 62 -14.04 -8.27 -12.53
CA ASP A 62 -15.38 -7.81 -12.88
C ASP A 62 -16.13 -8.80 -13.76
N GLU A 63 -15.46 -9.40 -14.76
CA GLU A 63 -16.06 -10.47 -15.57
C GLU A 63 -16.51 -11.67 -14.70
N GLY A 64 -15.75 -11.99 -13.65
CA GLY A 64 -16.10 -13.00 -12.67
C GLY A 64 -17.29 -12.59 -11.81
N VAL A 65 -17.28 -11.36 -11.29
CA VAL A 65 -18.36 -10.80 -10.46
C VAL A 65 -19.66 -10.73 -11.27
N ASP A 66 -19.65 -10.24 -12.50
CA ASP A 66 -20.84 -10.10 -13.35
C ASP A 66 -21.59 -11.43 -13.55
N ARG A 67 -20.85 -12.55 -13.55
CA ARG A 67 -21.36 -13.93 -13.70
C ARG A 67 -21.70 -14.60 -12.36
N ALA A 68 -21.39 -13.97 -11.23
CA ALA A 68 -21.68 -14.49 -9.91
C ALA A 68 -23.20 -14.41 -9.56
N PRO A 69 -23.67 -15.20 -8.57
CA PRO A 69 -25.01 -15.07 -8.02
C PRO A 69 -25.37 -13.63 -7.62
N ALA A 70 -26.65 -13.26 -7.76
CA ALA A 70 -27.10 -11.88 -7.55
C ALA A 70 -26.78 -11.29 -6.17
N TRP A 71 -26.80 -12.10 -5.11
CA TRP A 71 -26.44 -11.65 -3.76
C TRP A 71 -24.95 -11.30 -3.64
N GLU A 72 -24.10 -12.07 -4.32
CA GLU A 72 -22.65 -11.91 -4.31
C GLU A 72 -22.25 -10.68 -5.13
N ARG A 73 -22.91 -10.45 -6.27
CA ARG A 73 -22.75 -9.21 -7.04
C ARG A 73 -23.04 -7.97 -6.22
N ARG A 74 -24.16 -7.97 -5.49
CA ARG A 74 -24.54 -6.84 -4.62
C ARG A 74 -23.50 -6.61 -3.52
N LEU A 75 -22.98 -7.70 -2.94
CA LEU A 75 -21.95 -7.63 -1.91
C LEU A 75 -20.65 -7.03 -2.46
N TYR A 76 -20.13 -7.54 -3.58
CA TYR A 76 -18.90 -7.02 -4.16
C TYR A 76 -19.06 -5.62 -4.72
N THR A 77 -20.21 -5.27 -5.31
CA THR A 77 -20.49 -3.90 -5.73
C THR A 77 -20.42 -2.93 -4.56
N ALA A 78 -20.93 -3.32 -3.39
CA ALA A 78 -20.89 -2.48 -2.18
C ALA A 78 -19.48 -2.38 -1.56
N LEU A 79 -18.65 -3.42 -1.72
CA LEU A 79 -17.32 -3.49 -1.09
C LEU A 79 -16.20 -2.94 -1.98
N LEU A 80 -16.24 -3.22 -3.27
CA LEU A 80 -15.18 -2.93 -4.24
C LEU A 80 -15.54 -1.76 -5.18
N GLY A 81 -16.83 -1.50 -5.37
CA GLY A 81 -17.31 -0.56 -6.39
C GLY A 81 -18.04 -1.27 -7.52
N ALA A 82 -18.70 -0.52 -8.39
CA ALA A 82 -19.26 -1.06 -9.62
C ALA A 82 -18.21 -1.04 -10.73
N ARG A 83 -18.32 -1.96 -11.69
CA ARG A 83 -17.50 -1.99 -12.91
C ARG A 83 -17.40 -0.63 -13.63
N ALA A 84 -18.44 0.20 -13.55
CA ALA A 84 -18.43 1.54 -14.12
C ALA A 84 -17.42 2.47 -13.43
N ASP A 85 -17.26 2.32 -12.11
CA ASP A 85 -16.29 3.07 -11.30
C ASP A 85 -14.86 2.63 -11.67
N ASP A 86 -14.63 1.31 -11.77
CA ASP A 86 -13.35 0.74 -12.19
C ASP A 86 -12.94 1.17 -13.60
N LEU A 87 -13.89 1.18 -14.55
CA LEU A 87 -13.66 1.70 -15.90
C LEU A 87 -13.34 3.20 -15.90
N ALA A 88 -14.07 4.00 -15.11
CA ALA A 88 -13.83 5.44 -15.03
C ALA A 88 -12.44 5.74 -14.46
N GLN A 89 -12.04 5.02 -13.41
CA GLN A 89 -10.73 5.12 -12.80
C GLN A 89 -9.61 4.67 -13.76
N ALA A 90 -9.78 3.51 -14.41
CA ALA A 90 -8.83 3.01 -15.39
C ALA A 90 -8.61 4.00 -16.55
N ILE A 91 -9.67 4.62 -17.04
CA ILE A 91 -9.56 5.68 -18.07
C ILE A 91 -8.73 6.85 -17.55
N GLY A 92 -8.96 7.31 -16.32
CA GLY A 92 -8.17 8.40 -15.72
C GLY A 92 -6.69 8.07 -15.60
N TRP A 93 -6.34 6.84 -15.21
CA TRP A 93 -4.94 6.40 -15.13
C TRP A 93 -4.28 6.28 -16.51
N TYR A 94 -5.01 5.81 -17.52
CA TYR A 94 -4.48 5.74 -18.89
C TYR A 94 -4.36 7.13 -19.54
N GLU A 95 -5.23 8.09 -19.21
CA GLU A 95 -5.07 9.49 -19.63
C GLU A 95 -3.82 10.13 -19.03
N GLU A 96 -3.52 9.85 -17.76
CA GLU A 96 -2.26 10.27 -17.14
C GLU A 96 -1.07 9.64 -17.86
N LEU A 97 -1.08 8.33 -18.09
CA LEU A 97 0.03 7.64 -18.76
C LEU A 97 0.23 8.05 -20.23
N GLU A 98 -0.86 8.26 -20.98
CA GLU A 98 -0.85 8.72 -22.38
C GLU A 98 -0.09 10.05 -22.54
N ALA A 99 -0.13 10.93 -21.52
CA ALA A 99 0.56 12.22 -21.58
C ALA A 99 2.10 12.09 -21.63
N PHE A 100 2.65 10.93 -21.27
CA PHE A 100 4.10 10.74 -21.13
C PHE A 100 4.64 9.55 -21.95
N SER A 101 3.85 8.50 -22.15
CA SER A 101 4.30 7.29 -22.85
C SER A 101 4.08 7.41 -24.37
N PRO A 102 5.12 7.20 -25.20
CA PRO A 102 4.98 7.13 -26.65
C PRO A 102 4.49 5.77 -27.15
N ASP A 103 4.24 4.79 -26.27
CA ASP A 103 3.83 3.44 -26.66
C ASP A 103 2.38 3.44 -27.20
N PRO A 104 2.17 3.07 -28.48
CA PRO A 104 0.84 3.08 -29.10
C PRO A 104 -0.15 2.09 -28.46
N THR A 105 0.32 1.12 -27.67
CA THR A 105 -0.56 0.20 -26.93
C THR A 105 -1.28 0.89 -25.77
N VAL A 106 -0.70 1.95 -25.19
CA VAL A 106 -1.34 2.78 -24.15
C VAL A 106 -2.56 3.50 -24.72
N ASP A 107 -2.36 4.14 -25.87
CA ASP A 107 -3.39 4.76 -26.70
C ASP A 107 -4.53 3.76 -27.02
N LEU A 108 -4.18 2.55 -27.46
CA LEU A 108 -5.12 1.48 -27.80
C LEU A 108 -5.91 1.00 -26.58
N HIS A 109 -5.25 0.74 -25.45
CA HIS A 109 -5.92 0.35 -24.21
C HIS A 109 -6.91 1.41 -23.74
N LEU A 110 -6.52 2.69 -23.76
CA LEU A 110 -7.40 3.81 -23.42
C LEU A 110 -8.64 3.84 -24.33
N ALA A 111 -8.45 3.67 -25.64
CA ALA A 111 -9.56 3.64 -26.61
C ALA A 111 -10.51 2.46 -26.40
N ILE A 112 -9.99 1.28 -26.05
CA ILE A 112 -10.80 0.10 -25.68
C ILE A 112 -11.65 0.43 -24.43
N LEU A 113 -11.04 1.01 -23.38
CA LEU A 113 -11.77 1.40 -22.17
C LEU A 113 -12.85 2.43 -22.44
N GLU A 114 -12.58 3.43 -23.29
CA GLU A 114 -13.58 4.41 -23.72
C GLU A 114 -14.77 3.76 -24.46
N GLY A 115 -14.49 2.78 -25.31
CA GLY A 115 -15.51 1.98 -25.99
C GLY A 115 -16.39 1.20 -25.02
N GLU A 116 -15.76 0.51 -24.06
CA GLU A 116 -16.44 -0.28 -23.02
C GLU A 116 -17.23 0.59 -22.04
N ALA A 117 -16.73 1.77 -21.71
CA ALA A 117 -17.44 2.77 -20.89
C ALA A 117 -18.53 3.54 -21.67
N GLY A 118 -18.70 3.27 -22.97
CA GLY A 118 -19.69 3.93 -23.81
C GLY A 118 -19.38 5.40 -24.14
N ARG A 119 -18.12 5.86 -23.98
CA ARG A 119 -17.66 7.22 -24.33
C ARG A 119 -17.46 7.39 -25.84
N LEU A 120 -18.45 6.99 -26.63
CA LEU A 120 -18.37 6.86 -28.10
C LEU A 120 -18.04 8.17 -28.82
N ALA A 121 -18.45 9.32 -28.28
CA ALA A 121 -18.13 10.62 -28.88
C ALA A 121 -16.63 10.92 -28.87
N ARG A 122 -15.93 10.51 -27.80
CA ARG A 122 -14.47 10.67 -27.70
C ARG A 122 -13.75 9.65 -28.56
N LEU A 123 -14.17 8.39 -28.49
CA LEU A 123 -13.63 7.32 -29.31
C LEU A 123 -13.72 7.65 -30.82
N ARG A 124 -14.85 8.20 -31.29
CA ARG A 124 -15.00 8.64 -32.69
C ARG A 124 -13.96 9.69 -33.10
N ARG A 125 -13.67 10.66 -32.24
CA ARG A 125 -12.65 11.68 -32.53
C ARG A 125 -11.25 11.07 -32.61
N ARG A 126 -10.92 10.18 -31.67
CA ARG A 126 -9.64 9.46 -31.61
C ARG A 126 -9.43 8.59 -32.86
N VAL A 127 -10.41 7.77 -33.21
CA VAL A 127 -10.38 6.92 -34.42
C VAL A 127 -10.18 7.77 -35.68
N ALA A 128 -10.91 8.88 -35.81
CA ALA A 128 -10.77 9.77 -36.97
C ALA A 128 -9.39 10.43 -37.04
N GLU A 129 -8.78 10.74 -35.89
CA GLU A 129 -7.41 11.26 -35.83
C GLU A 129 -6.39 10.21 -36.23
N TRP A 130 -6.49 9.01 -35.69
CA TRP A 130 -5.56 7.90 -35.93
C TRP A 130 -5.54 7.40 -37.37
N GLN A 131 -6.68 7.49 -38.09
CA GLN A 131 -6.73 7.23 -39.53
C GLN A 131 -5.81 8.15 -40.35
N ARG A 132 -5.40 9.30 -39.81
CA ARG A 132 -4.49 10.26 -40.45
C ARG A 132 -3.05 10.19 -39.92
N ARG A 133 -2.79 9.36 -38.90
CA ARG A 133 -1.45 9.18 -38.32
C ARG A 133 -0.70 8.07 -39.06
N ASP A 134 0.62 8.10 -38.97
CA ASP A 134 1.49 7.03 -39.48
C ASP A 134 1.63 5.87 -38.48
N GLY A 135 2.25 4.76 -38.90
CA GLY A 135 2.52 3.60 -38.05
C GLY A 135 1.31 2.68 -37.87
N ASP A 136 1.14 2.12 -36.67
CA ASP A 136 0.10 1.13 -36.39
C ASP A 136 -1.29 1.76 -36.13
N PHE A 137 -1.36 3.08 -35.96
CA PHE A 137 -2.58 3.82 -35.61
C PHE A 137 -3.75 3.63 -36.59
N PRO A 138 -3.57 3.65 -37.93
CA PRO A 138 -4.66 3.39 -38.87
C PRO A 138 -5.28 1.99 -38.73
N VAL A 139 -4.44 0.98 -38.46
CA VAL A 139 -4.89 -0.41 -38.28
C VAL A 139 -5.69 -0.53 -36.98
N MET A 140 -5.17 0.01 -35.88
CA MET A 140 -5.85 0.08 -34.58
C MET A 140 -7.20 0.83 -34.68
N ALA A 141 -7.23 1.93 -35.43
CA ALA A 141 -8.46 2.70 -35.69
C ALA A 141 -9.50 1.86 -36.44
N GLY A 142 -9.08 1.02 -37.38
CA GLY A 142 -9.92 0.05 -38.08
C GLY A 142 -10.58 -0.94 -37.12
N TRP A 143 -9.80 -1.55 -36.22
CA TRP A 143 -10.32 -2.48 -35.22
C TRP A 143 -11.38 -1.83 -34.33
N LEU A 144 -11.08 -0.64 -33.80
CA LEU A 144 -11.99 0.10 -32.90
C LEU A 144 -13.28 0.56 -33.61
N ALA A 145 -13.18 0.93 -34.89
CA ALA A 145 -14.32 1.34 -35.69
C ALA A 145 -15.31 0.19 -35.88
N VAL A 146 -14.81 -1.01 -36.16
CA VAL A 146 -15.64 -2.23 -36.27
C VAL A 146 -16.20 -2.64 -34.92
N ALA A 147 -15.35 -2.68 -33.89
CA ALA A 147 -15.74 -3.15 -32.56
C ALA A 147 -16.83 -2.27 -31.92
N TYR A 148 -16.60 -0.96 -31.85
CA TYR A 148 -17.39 -0.05 -31.01
C TYR A 148 -18.20 0.98 -31.79
N LEU A 149 -17.82 1.34 -33.02
CA LEU A 149 -18.47 2.42 -33.78
C LEU A 149 -19.51 1.93 -34.80
N GLY A 150 -19.69 0.62 -34.94
CA GLY A 150 -20.71 0.02 -35.81
C GLY A 150 -20.35 0.04 -37.30
N VAL A 151 -19.05 0.20 -37.62
CA VAL A 151 -18.57 0.04 -38.99
C VAL A 151 -18.63 -1.45 -39.34
N PRO A 152 -19.20 -1.84 -40.50
CA PRO A 152 -19.23 -3.24 -40.90
C PRO A 152 -17.81 -3.77 -41.12
N PRO A 153 -17.51 -5.02 -40.74
CA PRO A 153 -16.23 -5.63 -41.06
C PRO A 153 -16.09 -5.70 -42.58
N HIS A 154 -15.08 -5.05 -43.14
CA HIS A 154 -14.86 -4.98 -44.59
C HIS A 154 -14.24 -6.27 -45.13
N GLY A 155 -14.88 -7.42 -44.93
CA GLY A 155 -14.48 -8.70 -45.54
C GLY A 155 -12.99 -9.04 -45.44
N ASP A 156 -12.30 -8.53 -44.41
CA ASP A 156 -10.86 -8.67 -44.22
C ASP A 156 -10.61 -9.83 -43.24
N PRO A 157 -10.40 -11.06 -43.73
CA PRO A 157 -10.19 -12.21 -42.87
C PRO A 157 -8.83 -12.06 -42.18
N GLY A 158 -8.83 -11.75 -40.88
CA GLY A 158 -7.58 -11.70 -40.11
C GLY A 158 -7.50 -10.66 -39.00
N LEU A 159 -8.48 -9.74 -38.88
CA LEU A 159 -8.49 -8.70 -37.84
C LEU A 159 -8.24 -9.27 -36.44
N GLU A 160 -8.79 -10.44 -36.13
CA GLU A 160 -8.62 -11.09 -34.83
C GLU A 160 -7.19 -11.65 -34.62
N ALA A 161 -6.53 -12.10 -35.69
CA ALA A 161 -5.14 -12.56 -35.65
C ALA A 161 -4.16 -11.38 -35.51
N GLU A 162 -4.48 -10.25 -36.14
CA GLU A 162 -3.72 -9.01 -35.99
C GLU A 162 -3.78 -8.50 -34.55
N VAL A 163 -4.98 -8.44 -33.95
CA VAL A 163 -5.16 -8.09 -32.53
C VAL A 163 -4.37 -9.04 -31.63
N ALA A 164 -4.35 -10.34 -31.93
CA ALA A 164 -3.60 -11.32 -31.16
C ALA A 164 -2.08 -11.12 -31.24
N SER A 165 -1.58 -10.56 -32.34
CA SER A 165 -0.17 -10.22 -32.52
C SER A 165 0.23 -8.89 -31.89
N ALA A 166 -0.69 -7.92 -31.84
CA ALA A 166 -0.43 -6.57 -31.37
C ALA A 166 -0.59 -6.41 -29.85
N LEU A 167 -1.50 -7.16 -29.23
CA LEU A 167 -1.76 -7.08 -27.79
C LEU A 167 -1.25 -8.31 -27.04
N ALA A 168 -0.62 -8.06 -25.89
CA ALA A 168 -0.21 -9.11 -24.97
C ALA A 168 -1.44 -9.91 -24.45
N PRO A 169 -1.26 -11.18 -24.05
CA PRO A 169 -2.32 -11.96 -23.43
C PRO A 169 -2.91 -11.28 -22.19
N GLY A 170 -4.22 -11.09 -22.18
CA GLY A 170 -4.92 -10.45 -21.06
C GLY A 170 -6.32 -9.99 -21.45
N TRP A 171 -6.93 -9.23 -20.55
CA TRP A 171 -8.30 -8.74 -20.72
C TRP A 171 -8.47 -7.89 -21.98
N PHE A 172 -7.57 -6.94 -22.25
CA PHE A 172 -7.68 -6.03 -23.41
C PHE A 172 -7.77 -6.78 -24.74
N ARG A 173 -6.83 -7.70 -24.98
CA ARG A 173 -6.79 -8.53 -26.18
C ARG A 173 -8.06 -9.36 -26.30
N ASP A 174 -8.38 -10.13 -25.27
CA ASP A 174 -9.50 -11.07 -25.32
C ASP A 174 -10.83 -10.32 -25.44
N ARG A 175 -10.96 -9.14 -24.82
CA ARG A 175 -12.15 -8.31 -24.94
C ARG A 175 -12.34 -7.76 -26.33
N LEU A 176 -11.29 -7.19 -26.93
CA LEU A 176 -11.35 -6.68 -28.30
C LEU A 176 -11.64 -7.82 -29.30
N THR A 177 -10.96 -8.96 -29.17
CA THR A 177 -11.22 -10.16 -29.98
C THR A 177 -12.68 -10.63 -29.85
N LEU A 178 -13.24 -10.64 -28.63
CA LEU A 178 -14.63 -11.05 -28.41
C LEU A 178 -15.62 -10.12 -29.12
N VAL A 179 -15.41 -8.80 -29.02
CA VAL A 179 -16.28 -7.81 -29.65
C VAL A 179 -16.18 -7.91 -31.18
N LEU A 180 -14.97 -8.04 -31.72
CA LEU A 180 -14.74 -8.22 -33.16
C LEU A 180 -15.37 -9.51 -33.68
N ALA A 181 -15.12 -10.66 -33.04
CA ALA A 181 -15.68 -11.95 -33.46
C ALA A 181 -17.22 -11.92 -33.51
N ARG A 182 -17.87 -11.23 -32.55
CA ARG A 182 -19.33 -11.02 -32.55
C ARG A 182 -19.80 -10.14 -33.72
N ARG A 183 -19.01 -9.15 -34.13
CA ARG A 183 -19.31 -8.27 -35.28
C ARG A 183 -19.06 -8.96 -36.62
N SER A 184 -18.01 -9.77 -36.71
CA SER A 184 -17.63 -10.58 -37.88
C SER A 184 -18.54 -11.80 -38.09
N GLY A 185 -19.32 -12.19 -37.07
CA GLY A 185 -20.19 -13.36 -37.13
C GLY A 185 -19.48 -14.69 -36.82
N ASP A 186 -18.24 -14.65 -36.35
CA ASP A 186 -17.51 -15.84 -35.90
C ASP A 186 -17.98 -16.28 -34.50
N GLY A 187 -19.08 -17.03 -34.47
CA GLY A 187 -19.67 -17.52 -33.23
C GLY A 187 -18.78 -18.54 -32.48
N ALA A 188 -17.90 -19.25 -33.19
CA ALA A 188 -17.02 -20.24 -32.56
C ALA A 188 -15.91 -19.53 -31.78
N LEU A 189 -15.25 -18.56 -32.39
CA LEU A 189 -14.24 -17.74 -31.74
C LEU A 189 -14.85 -16.92 -30.60
N ALA A 190 -15.99 -16.25 -30.84
CA ALA A 190 -16.66 -15.48 -29.80
C ALA A 190 -16.99 -16.32 -28.55
N LYS A 191 -17.48 -17.56 -28.74
CA LYS A 191 -17.76 -18.47 -27.64
C LYS A 191 -16.49 -18.93 -26.92
N ALA A 192 -15.43 -19.25 -27.66
CA ALA A 192 -14.15 -19.66 -27.10
C ALA A 192 -13.51 -18.54 -26.25
N THR A 193 -13.52 -17.31 -26.77
CA THR A 193 -12.95 -16.13 -26.09
C THR A 193 -13.78 -15.73 -24.87
N ASP A 194 -15.11 -15.75 -24.94
CA ASP A 194 -15.98 -15.49 -23.78
C ASP A 194 -15.79 -16.53 -22.67
N ALA A 195 -15.63 -17.82 -23.05
CA ALA A 195 -15.31 -18.88 -22.09
C ALA A 195 -13.94 -18.69 -21.44
N ALA A 196 -12.93 -18.22 -22.18
CA ALA A 196 -11.61 -17.93 -21.65
C ALA A 196 -11.62 -16.75 -20.65
N LEU A 197 -12.33 -15.66 -20.98
CA LEU A 197 -12.58 -14.53 -20.09
C LEU A 197 -13.29 -14.97 -18.81
N ALA A 198 -14.39 -15.73 -18.94
CA ALA A 198 -15.14 -16.24 -17.81
C ALA A 198 -14.29 -17.12 -16.89
N ALA A 199 -13.51 -18.05 -17.46
CA ALA A 199 -12.65 -18.94 -16.69
C ALA A 199 -11.54 -18.19 -15.94
N ARG A 200 -11.01 -17.09 -16.50
CA ARG A 200 -10.02 -16.25 -15.82
C ARG A 200 -10.65 -15.46 -14.68
N GLY A 201 -11.81 -14.85 -14.91
CA GLY A 201 -12.57 -14.15 -13.88
C GLY A 201 -12.99 -15.06 -12.73
N GLU A 202 -13.48 -16.27 -13.01
CA GLU A 202 -13.84 -17.24 -11.96
C GLU A 202 -12.65 -17.65 -11.09
N ARG A 203 -11.46 -17.82 -11.68
CA ARG A 203 -10.24 -18.13 -10.91
C ARG A 203 -9.87 -17.00 -9.96
N LEU A 204 -9.93 -15.75 -10.43
CA LEU A 204 -9.65 -14.57 -9.60
C LEU A 204 -10.70 -14.42 -8.50
N LEU A 205 -11.98 -14.55 -8.84
CA LEU A 205 -13.08 -14.50 -7.89
C LEU A 205 -12.96 -15.60 -6.81
N GLY A 206 -12.54 -16.81 -7.20
CA GLY A 206 -12.26 -17.91 -6.25
C GLY A 206 -11.15 -17.55 -5.24
N ARG A 207 -10.08 -16.91 -5.69
CA ARG A 207 -9.00 -16.42 -4.81
C ARG A 207 -9.50 -15.31 -3.88
N LEU A 208 -10.28 -14.36 -4.40
CA LEU A 208 -10.88 -13.29 -3.62
C LEU A 208 -11.82 -13.84 -2.54
N ARG A 209 -12.65 -14.83 -2.85
CA ARG A 209 -13.52 -15.51 -1.87
C ARG A 209 -12.71 -16.12 -0.73
N ALA A 210 -11.66 -16.87 -1.06
CA ALA A 210 -10.81 -17.50 -0.06
C ALA A 210 -10.16 -16.46 0.86
N PHE A 211 -9.67 -15.36 0.28
CA PHE A 211 -9.08 -14.25 1.02
C PHE A 211 -10.11 -13.53 1.91
N ALA A 212 -11.31 -13.24 1.39
CA ALA A 212 -12.39 -12.61 2.14
C ALA A 212 -12.87 -13.48 3.32
N VAL A 213 -12.97 -14.80 3.13
CA VAL A 213 -13.31 -15.74 4.22
C VAL A 213 -12.24 -15.74 5.30
N ALA A 214 -10.95 -15.76 4.91
CA ALA A 214 -9.85 -15.69 5.87
C ALA A 214 -9.89 -14.40 6.70
N GLN A 215 -10.11 -13.25 6.05
CA GLN A 215 -10.25 -11.98 6.74
C GLN A 215 -11.48 -11.94 7.66
N ALA A 216 -12.64 -12.40 7.19
CA ALA A 216 -13.86 -12.45 7.99
C ALA A 216 -13.68 -13.33 9.24
N ALA A 217 -12.95 -14.45 9.13
CA ALA A 217 -12.60 -15.30 10.27
C ALA A 217 -11.72 -14.56 11.29
N VAL A 218 -10.69 -13.84 10.84
CA VAL A 218 -9.82 -13.02 11.71
C VAL A 218 -10.63 -11.96 12.43
N VAL A 219 -11.52 -11.25 11.73
CA VAL A 219 -12.40 -10.23 12.31
C VAL A 219 -13.37 -10.84 13.32
N ALA A 220 -14.00 -11.96 13.00
CA ALA A 220 -14.95 -12.62 13.91
C ALA A 220 -14.28 -13.09 15.20
N VAL A 221 -13.13 -13.76 15.09
CA VAL A 221 -12.32 -14.19 16.24
C VAL A 221 -11.84 -12.98 17.04
N GLY A 222 -11.41 -11.92 16.36
CA GLY A 222 -10.97 -10.67 16.99
C GLY A 222 -12.08 -9.93 17.72
N ALA A 223 -13.29 -9.88 17.17
CA ALA A 223 -14.45 -9.30 17.82
C ALA A 223 -14.83 -10.07 19.10
N LEU A 224 -14.78 -11.41 19.07
CA LEU A 224 -15.00 -12.24 20.25
C LEU A 224 -13.91 -12.01 21.31
N ALA A 225 -12.65 -11.89 20.90
CA ALA A 225 -11.55 -11.56 21.80
C ALA A 225 -11.72 -10.16 22.43
N ALA A 226 -12.10 -9.16 21.64
CA ALA A 226 -12.40 -7.81 22.10
C ALA A 226 -13.55 -7.77 23.10
N LEU A 227 -14.63 -8.51 22.85
CA LEU A 227 -15.75 -8.65 23.79
C LEU A 227 -15.33 -9.36 25.08
N GLY A 228 -14.50 -10.40 24.97
CA GLY A 228 -13.92 -11.08 26.13
C GLY A 228 -13.06 -10.14 26.98
N LEU A 229 -12.25 -9.29 26.33
CA LEU A 229 -11.48 -8.25 26.98
C LEU A 229 -12.39 -7.16 27.59
N ALA A 230 -13.47 -6.75 26.94
CA ALA A 230 -14.38 -5.76 27.50
C ALA A 230 -15.11 -6.27 28.76
N ARG A 231 -15.42 -7.57 28.82
CA ARG A 231 -16.16 -8.20 29.94
C ARG A 231 -15.31 -8.49 31.17
N ARG A 232 -14.01 -8.74 31.00
CA ARG A 232 -13.09 -8.95 32.13
C ARG A 232 -12.83 -7.60 32.83
N ARG A 233 -13.67 -7.27 33.82
CA ARG A 233 -13.49 -6.14 34.76
C ARG A 233 -12.45 -6.52 35.81
N GLY A 234 -11.27 -5.90 35.79
CA GLY A 234 -10.22 -6.08 36.79
C GLY A 234 -8.95 -5.33 36.43
N ASP A 235 -8.11 -5.06 37.43
CA ASP A 235 -6.77 -4.48 37.26
C ASP A 235 -5.93 -5.44 36.41
N ARG A 236 -5.86 -5.16 35.12
CA ARG A 236 -4.98 -5.89 34.22
C ARG A 236 -3.57 -5.48 34.55
N ALA A 237 -2.76 -6.42 35.06
CA ALA A 237 -1.33 -6.29 34.98
C ALA A 237 -0.96 -5.95 33.53
N ARG A 238 -0.20 -4.86 33.33
CA ARG A 238 0.32 -4.52 32.01
C ARG A 238 1.24 -5.66 31.58
N PRO A 239 0.89 -6.42 30.53
CA PRO A 239 1.61 -7.65 30.20
C PRO A 239 3.01 -7.41 29.64
N GLY A 240 3.31 -6.18 29.20
CA GLY A 240 4.60 -5.77 28.69
C GLY A 240 5.45 -5.00 29.68
N ALA A 241 6.76 -5.01 29.44
CA ALA A 241 7.78 -4.45 30.33
C ALA A 241 8.02 -2.93 30.16
N ALA A 242 7.50 -2.32 29.08
CA ALA A 242 7.72 -0.90 28.84
C ALA A 242 7.01 -0.03 29.89
N VAL A 243 7.75 0.94 30.43
CA VAL A 243 7.25 1.86 31.46
C VAL A 243 6.76 3.14 30.81
N PHE A 244 5.52 3.57 31.15
CA PHE A 244 4.95 4.84 30.72
C PHE A 244 4.54 5.72 31.91
N PRO A 245 4.92 7.01 31.92
CA PRO A 245 5.87 7.65 30.98
C PRO A 245 7.26 6.99 31.05
N PRO A 246 8.10 7.09 30.00
CA PRO A 246 9.43 6.44 30.00
C PRO A 246 10.30 6.90 31.18
N PRO A 247 11.56 6.49 31.33
CA PRO A 247 12.47 7.12 32.31
C PRO A 247 13.24 8.36 31.80
N TRP A 248 13.42 8.57 30.50
CA TRP A 248 14.24 9.67 29.93
C TRP A 248 13.44 10.93 29.57
N SER A 249 13.97 12.14 29.75
CA SER A 249 13.23 13.37 29.43
C SER A 249 12.78 13.45 27.96
N GLY A 250 11.67 14.16 27.68
CA GLY A 250 11.19 14.33 26.31
C GLY A 250 12.23 14.99 25.41
N ARG A 251 13.02 15.92 25.98
CA ARG A 251 14.12 16.59 25.27
C ARG A 251 15.23 15.62 24.87
N GLU A 252 15.66 14.72 25.75
CA GLU A 252 16.68 13.71 25.41
C GLU A 252 16.20 12.77 24.32
N GLY A 253 14.92 12.36 24.37
CA GLY A 253 14.30 11.58 23.32
C GLY A 253 14.33 12.30 21.97
N VAL A 254 13.95 13.58 21.93
CA VAL A 254 14.01 14.40 20.70
C VAL A 254 15.45 14.52 20.18
N VAL A 255 16.43 14.75 21.05
CA VAL A 255 17.85 14.82 20.63
C VAL A 255 18.31 13.51 19.98
N VAL A 256 17.90 12.37 20.53
CA VAL A 256 18.21 11.04 19.97
C VAL A 256 17.51 10.83 18.63
N LEU A 257 16.22 11.17 18.52
CA LEU A 257 15.46 11.08 17.27
C LEU A 257 16.08 11.94 16.17
N VAL A 258 16.41 13.19 16.47
CA VAL A 258 17.02 14.12 15.50
C VAL A 258 18.39 13.63 15.05
N ARG A 259 19.28 13.25 15.98
CA ARG A 259 20.63 12.77 15.63
C ARG A 259 20.60 11.43 14.92
N GLY A 260 19.77 10.51 15.39
CA GLY A 260 19.58 9.20 14.77
C GLY A 260 18.99 9.30 13.38
N GLY A 261 17.94 10.11 13.22
CA GLY A 261 17.32 10.39 11.93
C GLY A 261 18.29 11.05 10.95
N ALA A 262 19.11 12.01 11.41
CA ALA A 262 20.12 12.64 10.55
C ALA A 262 21.17 11.63 10.05
N LEU A 263 21.63 10.71 10.90
CA LEU A 263 22.54 9.63 10.49
C LEU A 263 21.84 8.66 9.52
N GLY A 264 20.58 8.32 9.77
CA GLY A 264 19.76 7.53 8.86
C GLY A 264 19.59 8.20 7.49
N ALA A 265 19.34 9.51 7.45
CA ALA A 265 19.25 10.31 6.24
C ALA A 265 20.55 10.31 5.43
N VAL A 266 21.71 10.41 6.11
CA VAL A 266 23.02 10.29 5.46
C VAL A 266 23.21 8.91 4.84
N LEU A 267 22.84 7.84 5.58
CA LEU A 267 22.89 6.47 5.04
C LEU A 267 21.99 6.34 3.80
N MET A 268 20.74 6.78 3.87
CA MET A 268 19.79 6.77 2.75
C MET A 268 20.30 7.54 1.53
N THR A 269 20.88 8.72 1.75
CA THR A 269 21.45 9.51 0.66
C THR A 269 22.62 8.78 -0.01
N GLY A 270 23.50 8.15 0.79
CA GLY A 270 24.59 7.33 0.26
C GLY A 270 24.10 6.15 -0.58
N PHE A 271 23.00 5.52 -0.17
CA PHE A 271 22.35 4.45 -0.93
C PHE A 271 21.73 4.95 -2.23
N PHE A 272 21.05 6.10 -2.21
CA PHE A 272 20.46 6.69 -3.42
C PHE A 272 21.50 7.04 -4.48
N LEU A 273 22.72 7.43 -4.06
CA LEU A 273 23.83 7.75 -4.95
C LEU A 273 24.63 6.52 -5.41
N ALA A 274 24.33 5.33 -4.88
CA ALA A 274 25.07 4.12 -5.23
C ALA A 274 24.67 3.62 -6.65
N PRO A 275 25.62 3.20 -7.51
CA PRO A 275 25.29 2.70 -8.85
C PRO A 275 24.45 1.42 -8.80
N THR A 276 23.20 1.48 -9.26
CA THR A 276 22.21 0.38 -9.16
C THR A 276 22.18 -0.52 -10.41
N GLY A 277 23.29 -1.18 -10.74
CA GLY A 277 23.35 -2.12 -11.87
C GLY A 277 22.95 -3.58 -11.55
N ASN A 278 22.80 -3.94 -10.27
CA ASN A 278 22.67 -5.35 -9.83
C ASN A 278 21.44 -5.56 -8.95
N VAL A 279 20.61 -6.57 -9.28
CA VAL A 279 19.42 -6.98 -8.50
C VAL A 279 19.77 -7.31 -7.04
N ALA A 280 20.90 -7.98 -6.79
CA ALA A 280 21.35 -8.26 -5.42
C ALA A 280 21.68 -6.97 -4.65
N LEU A 281 22.19 -5.95 -5.35
CA LEU A 281 22.44 -4.64 -4.76
C LEU A 281 21.13 -3.88 -4.51
N ARG A 282 20.14 -3.96 -5.42
CA ARG A 282 18.79 -3.42 -5.20
C ARG A 282 18.10 -4.04 -3.99
N LEU A 283 18.13 -5.37 -3.86
CA LEU A 283 17.57 -6.07 -2.70
C LEU A 283 18.32 -5.71 -1.41
N ALA A 284 19.65 -5.57 -1.48
CA ALA A 284 20.45 -5.09 -0.37
C ALA A 284 20.13 -3.63 0.00
N LEU A 285 19.83 -2.77 -1.00
CA LEU A 285 19.43 -1.37 -0.83
C LEU A 285 18.03 -1.26 -0.20
N ALA A 286 17.07 -2.09 -0.62
CA ALA A 286 15.75 -2.18 0.00
C ALA A 286 15.84 -2.62 1.47
N ALA A 287 16.59 -3.70 1.76
CA ALA A 287 16.89 -4.09 3.13
C ALA A 287 17.68 -2.99 3.89
N ALA A 288 18.46 -2.17 3.18
CA ALA A 288 19.19 -1.06 3.77
C ALA A 288 18.31 0.15 4.12
N ALA A 289 17.11 0.30 3.51
CA ALA A 289 16.12 1.30 3.92
C ALA A 289 15.81 1.16 5.43
N ASN A 290 15.55 -0.07 5.86
CA ASN A 290 15.34 -0.41 7.27
C ASN A 290 16.58 -0.16 8.15
N LEU A 291 17.79 -0.30 7.58
CA LEU A 291 19.04 0.01 8.29
C LEU A 291 19.19 1.51 8.62
N ALA A 292 18.49 2.42 7.93
CA ALA A 292 18.48 3.84 8.31
C ALA A 292 17.86 4.10 9.68
N PHE A 293 17.06 3.18 10.21
CA PHE A 293 16.51 3.28 11.55
C PHE A 293 17.50 2.82 12.64
N LEU A 294 18.51 2.03 12.27
CA LEU A 294 19.48 1.46 13.21
C LEU A 294 20.27 2.53 14.00
N PRO A 295 20.78 3.63 13.39
CA PRO A 295 21.44 4.68 14.16
C PRO A 295 20.57 5.26 15.29
N ALA A 296 19.28 5.49 15.03
CA ALA A 296 18.34 5.98 16.04
C ALA A 296 18.14 4.97 17.18
N ILE A 297 17.95 3.69 16.84
CA ILE A 297 17.78 2.61 17.83
C ILE A 297 19.06 2.44 18.67
N LEU A 298 20.24 2.45 18.05
CA LEU A 298 21.53 2.34 18.74
C LEU A 298 21.79 3.55 19.65
N LEU A 299 21.46 4.76 19.20
CA LEU A 299 21.56 5.96 20.03
C LEU A 299 20.56 5.93 21.19
N ALA A 300 19.33 5.47 20.97
CA ALA A 300 18.35 5.28 22.03
C ALA A 300 18.84 4.28 23.09
N HIS A 301 19.40 3.14 22.67
CA HIS A 301 19.99 2.19 23.60
C HIS A 301 21.12 2.82 24.43
N ARG A 302 22.05 3.54 23.78
CA ARG A 302 23.22 4.13 24.42
C ARG A 302 22.92 5.33 25.32
N ARG A 303 21.96 6.18 24.93
CA ARG A 303 21.72 7.49 25.56
C ARG A 303 20.45 7.54 26.41
N LEU A 304 19.50 6.65 26.20
CA LEU A 304 18.22 6.64 26.93
C LEU A 304 18.08 5.38 27.78
N LEU A 305 18.21 4.19 27.19
CA LEU A 305 17.93 2.93 27.88
C LEU A 305 19.02 2.57 28.89
N ARG A 306 20.29 2.51 28.45
CA ARG A 306 21.43 2.15 29.33
C ARG A 306 21.55 3.06 30.56
N PRO A 307 21.49 4.41 30.45
CA PRO A 307 21.55 5.28 31.62
C PRO A 307 20.38 5.09 32.58
N ALA A 308 19.22 4.67 32.08
CA ALA A 308 18.05 4.34 32.89
C ALA A 308 18.09 2.93 33.50
N GLY A 309 19.18 2.16 33.30
CA GLY A 309 19.29 0.78 33.77
C GLY A 309 18.42 -0.21 33.00
N LEU A 310 17.90 0.16 31.82
CA LEU A 310 17.03 -0.68 31.00
C LEU A 310 17.79 -1.36 29.86
N GLY A 311 17.48 -2.63 29.62
CA GLY A 311 17.86 -3.33 28.40
C GLY A 311 16.96 -2.92 27.22
N VAL A 312 17.34 -3.33 26.01
CA VAL A 312 16.54 -3.10 24.78
C VAL A 312 15.17 -3.79 24.89
N ARG A 313 15.15 -4.99 25.47
CA ARG A 313 13.93 -5.80 25.58
C ARG A 313 12.93 -5.19 26.54
N GLU A 314 13.39 -4.70 27.68
CA GLU A 314 12.55 -4.06 28.70
C GLU A 314 12.14 -2.66 28.24
N GLY A 315 13.10 -1.88 27.74
CA GLY A 315 12.89 -0.49 27.34
C GLY A 315 11.89 -0.31 26.21
N PHE A 316 11.89 -1.22 25.23
CA PHE A 316 10.92 -1.22 24.13
C PHE A 316 9.74 -2.17 24.35
N GLY A 317 9.66 -2.90 25.47
CA GLY A 317 8.57 -3.85 25.68
C GLY A 317 8.59 -5.06 24.73
N LEU A 318 9.78 -5.53 24.35
CA LEU A 318 10.00 -6.78 23.59
C LEU A 318 10.24 -8.00 24.52
N ALA A 319 10.20 -7.79 25.84
CA ALA A 319 10.31 -8.89 26.80
C ALA A 319 9.30 -9.99 26.46
N ALA A 320 9.73 -11.25 26.58
CA ALA A 320 8.89 -12.38 26.21
C ALA A 320 7.62 -12.36 27.08
N PRO A 321 6.44 -12.42 26.48
CA PRO A 321 5.21 -12.48 27.23
C PRO A 321 5.19 -13.81 27.98
N GLY A 322 5.40 -13.78 29.29
CA GLY A 322 5.38 -14.99 30.12
C GLY A 322 3.95 -15.48 30.33
N ARG A 323 3.45 -15.35 31.56
CA ARG A 323 2.10 -15.82 31.96
C ARG A 323 0.94 -15.07 31.27
N ASP A 324 1.20 -13.98 30.56
CA ASP A 324 0.18 -13.10 29.96
C ASP A 324 0.03 -13.21 28.43
N LEU A 325 0.57 -14.28 27.82
CA LEU A 325 0.42 -14.59 26.38
C LEU A 325 -1.03 -14.49 25.89
N GLY A 326 -1.98 -15.06 26.65
CA GLY A 326 -3.39 -15.05 26.28
C GLY A 326 -4.00 -13.63 26.24
N SER A 327 -3.58 -12.74 27.14
CA SER A 327 -4.03 -11.34 27.14
C SER A 327 -3.47 -10.58 25.94
N LEU A 328 -2.20 -10.79 25.60
CA LEU A 328 -1.57 -10.15 24.44
C LEU A 328 -2.12 -10.67 23.12
N ALA A 329 -2.36 -11.98 23.01
CA ALA A 329 -3.03 -12.57 21.87
C ALA A 329 -4.45 -12.00 21.70
N ALA A 330 -5.20 -11.86 22.79
CA ALA A 330 -6.52 -11.24 22.74
C ALA A 330 -6.46 -9.76 22.31
N VAL A 331 -5.46 -9.01 22.76
CA VAL A 331 -5.26 -7.61 22.34
C VAL A 331 -4.89 -7.55 20.86
N LEU A 332 -3.96 -8.37 20.38
CA LEU A 332 -3.61 -8.49 18.96
C LEU A 332 -4.86 -8.75 18.12
N LEU A 333 -5.65 -9.75 18.49
CA LEU A 333 -6.88 -10.11 17.77
C LEU A 333 -7.91 -8.96 17.80
N ALA A 334 -8.04 -8.27 18.93
CA ALA A 334 -8.93 -7.10 19.04
C ALA A 334 -8.45 -5.93 18.17
N VAL A 335 -7.14 -5.67 18.12
CA VAL A 335 -6.54 -4.63 17.27
C VAL A 335 -6.75 -4.95 15.80
N LEU A 336 -6.57 -6.20 15.38
CA LEU A 336 -6.85 -6.63 14.00
C LEU A 336 -8.32 -6.41 13.62
N ALA A 337 -9.26 -6.80 14.49
CA ALA A 337 -10.68 -6.58 14.22
C ALA A 337 -11.05 -5.09 14.15
N LEU A 338 -10.52 -4.26 15.05
CA LEU A 338 -10.74 -2.81 15.02
C LEU A 338 -10.06 -2.15 13.81
N GLY A 339 -8.90 -2.65 13.40
CA GLY A 339 -8.19 -2.24 12.19
C GLY A 339 -9.09 -2.41 10.97
N GLN A 340 -9.58 -3.64 10.74
CA GLN A 340 -10.46 -3.94 9.60
C GLN A 340 -11.80 -3.22 9.66
N ALA A 341 -12.39 -3.06 10.84
CA ALA A 341 -13.63 -2.30 10.99
C ALA A 341 -13.45 -0.82 10.61
N GLY A 342 -12.34 -0.21 11.04
CA GLY A 342 -12.02 1.17 10.67
C GLY A 342 -11.65 1.32 9.20
N GLN A 343 -10.92 0.36 8.62
CA GLN A 343 -10.63 0.35 7.19
C GLN A 343 -11.91 0.32 6.36
N TRP A 344 -12.86 -0.56 6.71
CA TRP A 344 -14.15 -0.61 6.02
C TRP A 344 -14.94 0.71 6.14
N GLY A 345 -14.87 1.36 7.31
CA GLY A 345 -15.45 2.68 7.52
C GLY A 345 -14.79 3.75 6.64
N ILE A 346 -13.46 3.76 6.56
CA ILE A 346 -12.68 4.66 5.71
C ILE A 346 -13.04 4.46 4.24
N ASP A 347 -13.03 3.22 3.75
CA ASP A 347 -13.36 2.90 2.35
C ASP A 347 -14.79 3.30 2.00
N THR A 348 -15.73 3.13 2.95
CA THR A 348 -17.12 3.56 2.77
C THR A 348 -17.23 5.08 2.64
N VAL A 349 -16.54 5.84 3.49
CA VAL A 349 -16.51 7.31 3.40
C VAL A 349 -15.81 7.76 2.13
N ALA A 350 -14.68 7.14 1.77
CA ALA A 350 -13.91 7.48 0.59
C ALA A 350 -14.74 7.33 -0.69
N ARG A 351 -15.50 6.24 -0.83
CA ARG A 351 -16.45 6.06 -1.93
C ARG A 351 -17.51 7.16 -2.00
N THR A 352 -18.05 7.61 -0.86
CA THR A 352 -19.04 8.72 -0.87
C THR A 352 -18.44 10.06 -1.30
N LEU A 353 -17.12 10.19 -1.25
CA LEU A 353 -16.38 11.40 -1.62
C LEU A 353 -15.68 11.24 -2.98
N ASP A 354 -15.91 10.15 -3.70
CA ASP A 354 -15.21 9.79 -4.95
C ASP A 354 -13.67 9.81 -4.80
N LEU A 355 -13.20 9.42 -3.61
CA LEU A 355 -11.77 9.29 -3.32
C LEU A 355 -11.33 7.85 -3.58
N SER A 356 -10.24 7.71 -4.31
CA SER A 356 -9.61 6.42 -4.58
C SER A 356 -8.09 6.50 -4.46
N SER A 357 -7.46 5.37 -4.17
CA SER A 357 -6.01 5.25 -4.18
C SER A 357 -5.51 5.14 -5.61
N HIS A 358 -4.40 5.81 -5.90
CA HIS A 358 -3.72 5.65 -7.17
C HIS A 358 -3.11 4.24 -7.26
N TRP A 359 -3.09 3.63 -8.45
CA TRP A 359 -2.61 2.26 -8.63
C TRP A 359 -1.15 2.07 -8.19
N THR A 360 -0.32 3.10 -8.35
CA THR A 360 1.10 3.08 -7.94
C THR A 360 1.31 3.04 -6.42
N GLU A 361 0.29 3.35 -5.61
CA GLU A 361 0.42 3.31 -4.15
C GLU A 361 0.46 1.89 -3.59
N TRP A 362 -0.13 0.92 -4.31
CA TRP A 362 -0.26 -0.46 -3.86
C TRP A 362 0.35 -1.48 -4.83
N PHE A 363 0.71 -1.05 -6.04
CA PHE A 363 1.38 -1.90 -7.01
C PHE A 363 2.83 -2.19 -6.59
N GLU A 364 3.17 -3.47 -6.46
CA GLU A 364 4.52 -3.92 -6.10
C GLU A 364 5.08 -4.86 -7.20
N PRO A 365 6.01 -4.39 -8.06
CA PRO A 365 6.52 -5.15 -9.20
C PRO A 365 7.13 -6.50 -8.81
N ASP A 366 7.87 -6.53 -7.70
CA ASP A 366 8.56 -7.73 -7.24
C ASP A 366 7.56 -8.84 -6.86
N LEU A 367 6.40 -8.47 -6.31
CA LEU A 367 5.32 -9.40 -6.03
C LEU A 367 4.56 -9.80 -7.30
N ALA A 368 4.27 -8.83 -8.17
CA ALA A 368 3.48 -9.04 -9.38
C ALA A 368 4.13 -10.06 -10.33
N TRP A 369 5.43 -9.92 -10.61
CA TRP A 369 6.13 -10.78 -11.59
C TRP A 369 7.57 -11.14 -11.24
N GLY A 370 8.09 -10.75 -10.07
CA GLY A 370 9.42 -11.18 -9.63
C GLY A 370 9.54 -12.71 -9.52
N GLY A 371 10.77 -13.23 -9.63
CA GLY A 371 11.04 -14.66 -9.43
C GLY A 371 10.70 -15.12 -8.01
N ARG A 372 10.53 -16.44 -7.78
CA ARG A 372 10.13 -16.99 -6.46
C ARG A 372 11.03 -16.53 -5.31
N ALA A 373 12.33 -16.42 -5.56
CA ALA A 373 13.30 -15.94 -4.57
C ALA A 373 13.12 -14.44 -4.26
N VAL A 374 12.89 -13.62 -5.29
CA VAL A 374 12.62 -12.18 -5.15
C VAL A 374 11.35 -11.98 -4.31
N VAL A 375 10.25 -12.63 -4.69
CA VAL A 375 8.99 -12.60 -3.93
C VAL A 375 9.20 -12.98 -2.47
N ALA A 376 9.96 -14.05 -2.20
CA ALA A 376 10.21 -14.49 -0.83
C ALA A 376 11.01 -13.44 -0.02
N VAL A 377 12.02 -12.81 -0.63
CA VAL A 377 12.81 -11.74 0.00
C VAL A 377 11.93 -10.52 0.26
N THR A 378 11.16 -10.07 -0.74
CA THR A 378 10.23 -8.95 -0.60
C THR A 378 9.21 -9.19 0.52
N LEU A 379 8.64 -10.41 0.61
CA LEU A 379 7.73 -10.77 1.69
C LEU A 379 8.41 -10.75 3.06
N VAL A 380 9.63 -11.28 3.18
CA VAL A 380 10.36 -11.23 4.46
C VAL A 380 10.64 -9.78 4.88
N ASP A 381 11.04 -8.93 3.94
CA ASP A 381 11.29 -7.51 4.22
C ASP A 381 10.00 -6.80 4.67
N VAL A 382 8.96 -6.82 3.83
CA VAL A 382 7.69 -6.10 4.04
C VAL A 382 6.89 -6.64 5.24
N VAL A 383 6.92 -7.94 5.52
CA VAL A 383 6.10 -8.57 6.58
C VAL A 383 6.85 -8.71 7.90
N VAL A 384 8.19 -8.78 7.89
CA VAL A 384 8.96 -9.06 9.12
C VAL A 384 9.93 -7.94 9.45
N VAL A 385 10.81 -7.58 8.50
CA VAL A 385 11.89 -6.62 8.77
C VAL A 385 11.33 -5.21 8.95
N THR A 386 10.52 -4.73 8.02
CA THR A 386 9.93 -3.39 8.04
C THR A 386 9.07 -3.16 9.30
N PRO A 387 8.08 -4.02 9.64
CA PRO A 387 7.30 -3.83 10.85
C PRO A 387 8.17 -3.84 12.13
N LEU A 388 9.19 -4.68 12.19
CA LEU A 388 10.09 -4.70 13.35
C LEU A 388 10.79 -3.36 13.55
N PHE A 389 11.44 -2.84 12.52
CA PHE A 389 12.22 -1.60 12.66
C PHE A 389 11.32 -0.36 12.81
N GLU A 390 10.21 -0.30 12.06
CA GLU A 390 9.28 0.81 12.15
C GLU A 390 8.61 0.87 13.52
N GLU A 391 8.15 -0.25 14.09
CA GLU A 391 7.55 -0.23 15.42
C GLU A 391 8.56 0.15 16.52
N LEU A 392 9.83 -0.26 16.39
CA LEU A 392 10.90 0.18 17.30
C LEU A 392 11.11 1.69 17.25
N LEU A 393 11.12 2.27 16.06
CA LEU A 393 11.32 3.71 15.88
C LEU A 393 10.07 4.50 16.29
N PHE A 394 8.92 4.20 15.70
CA PHE A 394 7.72 5.02 15.81
C PHE A 394 6.98 4.81 17.12
N ARG A 395 6.86 3.57 17.60
CA ARG A 395 6.18 3.28 18.88
C ARG A 395 7.18 3.26 20.02
N GLY A 396 8.27 2.51 19.84
CA GLY A 396 9.30 2.35 20.85
C GLY A 396 10.00 3.66 21.25
N LEU A 397 10.31 4.54 20.29
CA LEU A 397 11.09 5.77 20.53
C LEU A 397 10.27 7.05 20.36
N LEU A 398 9.64 7.27 19.21
CA LEU A 398 8.91 8.51 18.90
C LEU A 398 7.69 8.68 19.81
N PHE A 399 6.75 7.73 19.81
CA PHE A 399 5.58 7.74 20.68
C PHE A 399 5.99 7.86 22.15
N ALA A 400 6.94 7.04 22.62
CA ALA A 400 7.41 7.09 24.01
C ALA A 400 7.96 8.48 24.39
N THR A 401 8.69 9.12 23.47
CA THR A 401 9.21 10.48 23.66
C THR A 401 8.09 11.53 23.72
N LEU A 402 7.13 11.47 22.79
CA LEU A 402 5.98 12.37 22.75
C LEU A 402 5.07 12.20 23.97
N ARG A 403 4.93 10.97 24.46
CA ARG A 403 4.12 10.59 25.63
C ARG A 403 4.49 11.34 26.90
N ARG A 404 5.73 11.80 27.00
CA ARG A 404 6.23 12.61 28.12
C ARG A 404 5.71 14.04 28.14
N GLY A 405 5.52 14.64 26.97
CA GLY A 405 5.12 16.05 26.84
C GLY A 405 3.63 16.24 26.55
N LEU A 406 3.04 15.34 25.75
CA LEU A 406 1.69 15.50 25.20
C LEU A 406 0.63 14.63 25.89
N GLY A 407 1.02 13.78 26.85
CA GLY A 407 0.15 12.75 27.40
C GLY A 407 -0.16 11.64 26.38
N ALA A 408 -1.02 10.68 26.74
CA ALA A 408 -1.31 9.53 25.88
C ALA A 408 -2.05 9.92 24.58
N PRO A 409 -3.15 10.70 24.61
CA PRO A 409 -3.91 10.98 23.38
C PRO A 409 -3.11 11.78 22.36
N GLY A 410 -2.41 12.84 22.82
CA GLY A 410 -1.59 13.68 21.94
C GLY A 410 -0.41 12.92 21.34
N ALA A 411 0.21 12.01 22.11
CA ALA A 411 1.29 11.16 21.60
C ALA A 411 0.79 10.16 20.55
N VAL A 412 -0.35 9.50 20.78
CA VAL A 412 -0.97 8.57 19.80
C VAL A 412 -1.22 9.27 18.48
N VAL A 413 -1.93 10.40 18.50
CA VAL A 413 -2.31 11.14 17.28
C VAL A 413 -1.09 11.66 16.56
N LEU A 414 -0.15 12.31 17.26
CA LEU A 414 1.01 12.91 16.60
C LEU A 414 1.99 11.85 16.07
N SER A 415 2.24 10.75 16.81
CA SER A 415 3.10 9.69 16.28
C SER A 415 2.49 9.00 15.06
N ALA A 416 1.16 8.79 15.07
CA ALA A 416 0.44 8.19 13.95
C ALA A 416 0.43 9.11 12.72
N ALA A 417 0.25 10.42 12.92
CA ALA A 417 0.30 11.40 11.84
C ALA A 417 1.68 11.46 11.19
N ILE A 418 2.75 11.50 11.99
CA ILE A 418 4.13 11.49 11.46
C ILE A 418 4.39 10.18 10.69
N PHE A 419 3.93 9.04 11.22
CA PHE A 419 4.05 7.74 10.55
C PHE A 419 3.32 7.72 9.20
N ALA A 420 2.06 8.13 9.17
CA ALA A 420 1.25 8.15 7.95
C ALA A 420 1.77 9.15 6.90
N LEU A 421 2.24 10.33 7.33
CA LEU A 421 2.86 11.29 6.41
C LEU A 421 4.15 10.74 5.77
N ALA A 422 4.93 9.95 6.52
CA ALA A 422 6.17 9.37 6.01
C ALA A 422 5.95 8.34 4.88
N HIS A 423 4.73 7.81 4.72
CA HIS A 423 4.40 6.89 3.63
C HIS A 423 4.14 7.58 2.29
N GLY A 424 3.88 8.90 2.28
CA GLY A 424 3.70 9.65 1.03
C GLY A 424 2.44 9.29 0.21
N TYR A 425 1.50 8.54 0.78
CA TYR A 425 0.26 8.17 0.11
C TYR A 425 -0.70 9.35 -0.10
N GLY A 426 -1.64 9.18 -1.03
CA GLY A 426 -2.78 10.07 -1.18
C GLY A 426 -3.71 10.05 0.02
N VAL A 427 -4.81 10.81 -0.06
CA VAL A 427 -5.73 11.03 1.08
C VAL A 427 -6.26 9.71 1.67
N LEU A 428 -6.66 8.77 0.82
CA LEU A 428 -7.19 7.47 1.25
C LEU A 428 -6.13 6.61 1.95
N GLY A 429 -4.95 6.43 1.32
CA GLY A 429 -3.85 5.68 1.92
C GLY A 429 -3.35 6.31 3.22
N PHE A 430 -3.28 7.65 3.29
CA PHE A 430 -2.96 8.37 4.51
C PHE A 430 -3.94 8.05 5.64
N ALA A 431 -5.25 8.11 5.37
CA ALA A 431 -6.28 7.85 6.38
C ALA A 431 -6.21 6.41 6.90
N SER A 432 -5.97 5.44 6.01
CA SER A 432 -5.78 4.03 6.36
C SER A 432 -4.58 3.82 7.28
N VAL A 433 -3.40 4.27 6.86
CA VAL A 433 -2.16 4.14 7.65
C VAL A 433 -2.26 4.88 8.98
N PHE A 434 -2.86 6.07 8.99
CA PHE A 434 -3.08 6.87 10.20
C PHE A 434 -3.96 6.14 11.21
N TRP A 435 -5.05 5.52 10.76
CA TRP A 435 -5.95 4.73 11.61
C TRP A 435 -5.23 3.55 12.25
N SER A 436 -4.57 2.72 11.43
CA SER A 436 -3.81 1.57 11.92
C SER A 436 -2.71 2.01 12.90
N ALA A 437 -2.03 3.12 12.61
CA ALA A 437 -0.99 3.64 13.48
C ALA A 437 -1.51 4.15 14.82
N CYS A 438 -2.70 4.78 14.85
CA CYS A 438 -3.37 5.14 16.09
C CYS A 438 -3.69 3.91 16.94
N LEU A 439 -4.21 2.84 16.32
CA LEU A 439 -4.55 1.60 17.02
C LEU A 439 -3.31 0.92 17.61
N TRP A 440 -2.21 0.83 16.86
CA TRP A 440 -0.97 0.21 17.36
C TRP A 440 -0.35 1.05 18.50
N ALA A 441 -0.32 2.38 18.37
CA ALA A 441 0.16 3.25 19.46
C ALA A 441 -0.72 3.14 20.72
N TRP A 442 -2.05 3.06 20.55
CA TRP A 442 -2.97 2.80 21.66
C TRP A 442 -2.73 1.42 22.30
N ALA A 443 -2.54 0.37 21.49
CA ALA A 443 -2.24 -0.96 21.98
C ALA A 443 -0.93 -0.99 22.78
N TYR A 444 0.09 -0.24 22.32
CA TYR A 444 1.35 -0.11 23.03
C TYR A 444 1.20 0.60 24.37
N GLU A 445 0.49 1.74 24.44
CA GLU A 445 0.21 2.45 25.69
C GLU A 445 -0.53 1.56 26.72
N LYS A 446 -1.46 0.72 26.24
CA LYS A 446 -2.25 -0.15 27.11
C LYS A 446 -1.50 -1.38 27.59
N THR A 447 -0.65 -1.96 26.73
CA THR A 447 0.00 -3.23 27.03
C THR A 447 1.42 -3.09 27.55
N GLY A 448 2.14 -2.01 27.21
CA GLY A 448 3.58 -1.91 27.43
C GLY A 448 4.39 -2.90 26.58
N SER A 449 3.78 -3.48 25.54
CA SER A 449 4.39 -4.51 24.69
C SER A 449 4.32 -4.11 23.22
N LEU A 450 5.45 -4.18 22.52
CA LEU A 450 5.47 -3.92 21.07
C LEU A 450 4.98 -5.12 20.25
N TRP A 451 4.91 -6.32 20.83
CA TRP A 451 4.54 -7.53 20.08
C TRP A 451 3.18 -7.44 19.39
N PRO A 452 2.09 -6.95 20.02
CA PRO A 452 0.82 -6.75 19.32
C PRO A 452 0.94 -5.74 18.17
N CYS A 453 1.77 -4.71 18.32
CA CYS A 453 1.96 -3.68 17.30
C CYS A 453 2.70 -4.25 16.08
N ILE A 454 3.83 -4.91 16.33
CA ILE A 454 4.65 -5.58 15.29
C ILE A 454 3.82 -6.64 14.57
N ALA A 455 3.08 -7.47 15.32
CA ALA A 455 2.28 -8.54 14.73
C ALA A 455 1.08 -8.01 13.94
N SER A 456 0.36 -6.98 14.44
CA SER A 456 -0.73 -6.36 13.68
C SER A 456 -0.23 -5.72 12.40
N HIS A 457 0.87 -4.96 12.47
CA HIS A 457 1.49 -4.35 11.31
C HIS A 457 1.96 -5.41 10.28
N ALA A 458 2.61 -6.48 10.74
CA ALA A 458 2.99 -7.59 9.88
C ALA A 458 1.79 -8.26 9.19
N VAL A 459 0.68 -8.44 9.91
CA VAL A 459 -0.55 -9.03 9.34
C VAL A 459 -1.17 -8.10 8.30
N ASP A 460 -1.21 -6.79 8.54
CA ASP A 460 -1.73 -5.81 7.58
C ASP A 460 -0.87 -5.77 6.31
N ASN A 461 0.46 -5.76 6.46
CA ASN A 461 1.39 -5.82 5.32
C ASN A 461 1.30 -7.14 4.55
N LEU A 462 1.11 -8.26 5.26
CA LEU A 462 0.88 -9.56 4.63
C LEU A 462 -0.44 -9.58 3.86
N ALA A 463 -1.51 -9.01 4.42
CA ALA A 463 -2.80 -8.93 3.75
C ALA A 463 -2.70 -8.10 2.46
N ALA A 464 -2.03 -6.94 2.50
CA ALA A 464 -1.76 -6.13 1.32
C ALA A 464 -0.89 -6.86 0.28
N SER A 465 0.17 -7.54 0.71
CA SER A 465 1.03 -8.31 -0.20
C SER A 465 0.28 -9.48 -0.85
N LEU A 466 -0.58 -10.16 -0.09
CA LEU A 466 -1.40 -11.25 -0.59
C LEU A 466 -2.46 -10.76 -1.59
N SER A 467 -3.05 -9.57 -1.40
CA SER A 467 -4.02 -9.05 -2.38
C SER A 467 -3.35 -8.86 -3.73
N VAL A 468 -2.15 -8.28 -3.78
CA VAL A 468 -1.34 -8.12 -4.99
C VAL A 468 -1.03 -9.49 -5.64
N LEU A 469 -0.54 -10.45 -4.84
CA LEU A 469 -0.21 -11.78 -5.35
C LEU A 469 -1.43 -12.54 -5.89
N LEU A 470 -2.59 -12.42 -5.24
CA LEU A 470 -3.79 -13.14 -5.65
C LEU A 470 -4.43 -12.55 -6.90
N VAL A 471 -4.34 -11.22 -7.08
CA VAL A 471 -4.94 -10.48 -8.19
C VAL A 471 -4.01 -10.43 -9.40
N LEU A 472 -2.75 -10.01 -9.23
CA LEU A 472 -1.85 -9.70 -10.35
C LEU A 472 -1.06 -10.92 -10.83
N ARG A 473 -0.69 -11.82 -9.92
CA ARG A 473 0.19 -12.95 -10.23
C ARG A 473 -0.62 -14.15 -10.70
N GLY A 474 -0.45 -14.54 -11.96
CA GLY A 474 -1.19 -15.68 -12.53
C GLY A 474 -0.69 -16.11 -13.89
#